data_AF-A0A6B0UPF8-F1
#
_entry.id   AF-A0A6B0UPF8-F1
#
_cell.length_a   1.000
_cell.length_b   1.000
_cell.length_c   1.000
_cell.angle_alpha   90.00
_cell.angle_beta   90.00
_cell.angle_gamma   90.00
#
_symmetry.space_group_name_H-M   'P 1'
#
loop_
_entity.id
_entity.type
_entity.pdbx_description
1 polymer ?
#
loop_
_entity_poly.entity_id
_entity_poly.type
_entity_poly.pdbx_seq_one_letter_code
_entity_poly.pdbx_strand_id
1 'polypeptide(L)'
;MAYRQPSSIKVETDVTHEEKRRIQERAKLRATLKQEYVRQITDPHKHGQGGLLFDPAVQRFHSAKAGAQIYETFKPTPRGAARWLGVCILPMLAFGYLVKRDREEFERKCRTGEIKYEDRMFKLM
;
A
#
# COMPACT_ATOMS: atom_id res chain seq x y z
N MET A 1 -0.94 -11.54 3.73
CA MET A 1 -1.69 -12.80 3.64
C MET A 1 -2.60 -12.85 4.85
N ALA A 2 -3.93 -12.82 4.69
CA ALA A 2 -4.85 -12.90 5.83
C ALA A 2 -4.73 -14.30 6.46
N TYR A 3 -4.49 -14.38 7.76
CA TYR A 3 -4.45 -15.66 8.46
C TYR A 3 -5.85 -16.27 8.46
N ARG A 4 -6.05 -17.32 7.67
CA ARG A 4 -7.31 -18.09 7.66
C ARG A 4 -7.35 -18.92 8.93
N GLN A 5 -8.35 -18.67 9.79
CA GLN A 5 -8.54 -19.52 10.96
C GLN A 5 -8.84 -20.95 10.51
N PRO A 6 -8.12 -21.96 11.04
CA PRO A 6 -8.45 -23.36 10.78
C PRO A 6 -9.85 -23.68 11.32
N SER A 7 -10.54 -24.61 10.67
CA SER A 7 -11.82 -25.13 11.18
C SER A 7 -11.61 -25.81 12.53
N SER A 8 -12.62 -25.77 13.41
CA SER A 8 -12.57 -26.41 14.73
C SER A 8 -12.09 -27.86 14.67
N ILE A 9 -12.61 -28.61 13.71
CA ILE A 9 -12.26 -30.02 13.45
C ILE A 9 -10.76 -30.18 13.23
N LYS A 10 -10.15 -29.36 12.37
CA LYS A 10 -8.71 -29.43 12.08
C LYS A 10 -7.85 -29.08 13.30
N VAL A 11 -8.30 -28.13 14.12
CA VAL A 11 -7.60 -27.77 15.36
C VAL A 11 -7.58 -28.93 16.33
N GLU A 12 -8.63 -29.74 16.35
CA GLU A 12 -8.74 -30.89 17.25
C GLU A 12 -7.96 -32.10 16.75
N THR A 13 -7.97 -32.40 15.45
CA THR A 13 -7.40 -33.64 14.90
C THR A 13 -5.94 -33.52 14.49
N ASP A 14 -5.54 -32.43 13.85
CA ASP A 14 -4.31 -32.41 13.03
C ASP A 14 -3.17 -31.59 13.66
N VAL A 15 -3.50 -30.70 14.60
CA VAL A 15 -2.58 -29.65 15.07
C VAL A 15 -1.79 -30.08 16.30
N THR A 16 -0.53 -29.65 16.42
CA THR A 16 0.30 -29.95 17.60
C THR A 16 -0.22 -29.23 18.85
N HIS A 17 0.09 -29.74 20.04
CA HIS A 17 -0.43 -29.17 21.29
C HIS A 17 -0.04 -27.68 21.48
N GLU A 18 1.18 -27.29 21.09
CA GLU A 18 1.61 -25.89 21.16
C GLU A 18 0.83 -24.97 20.21
N GLU A 19 0.61 -25.43 18.98
CA GLU A 19 -0.17 -24.69 18.00
C GLU A 19 -1.63 -24.56 18.43
N LYS A 20 -2.22 -25.62 19.03
CA LYS A 20 -3.56 -25.56 19.63
C LYS A 20 -3.63 -24.46 20.69
N ARG A 21 -2.61 -24.38 21.57
CA ARG A 21 -2.53 -23.33 22.61
C ARG A 21 -2.49 -21.93 21.99
N ARG A 22 -1.64 -21.71 20.98
CA ARG A 22 -1.54 -20.41 20.27
C ARG A 22 -2.86 -20.02 19.59
N ILE A 23 -3.59 -20.98 19.02
CA ILE A 23 -4.90 -20.75 18.40
C ILE A 23 -5.92 -20.34 19.46
N GLN A 24 -5.95 -21.02 20.60
CA GLN A 24 -6.84 -20.69 21.72
C GLN A 24 -6.53 -19.31 22.31
N GLU A 25 -5.25 -18.98 22.50
CA GLU A 25 -4.82 -17.65 22.95
C GLU A 25 -5.30 -16.54 21.99
N ARG A 26 -5.15 -16.73 20.68
CA ARG A 26 -5.66 -15.79 19.66
C ARG A 26 -7.19 -15.70 19.68
N ALA A 27 -7.88 -16.82 19.84
CA ALA A 27 -9.34 -16.85 19.92
C ALA A 27 -9.85 -16.10 21.17
N LYS A 28 -9.16 -16.27 22.31
CA LYS A 28 -9.42 -15.55 23.56
C LYS A 28 -9.25 -14.04 23.36
N LEU A 29 -8.14 -13.60 22.78
CA LEU A 29 -7.91 -12.17 22.49
C LEU A 29 -8.97 -11.59 21.54
N ARG A 30 -9.38 -12.35 20.52
CA ARG A 30 -10.45 -11.90 19.61
C ARG A 30 -11.79 -11.79 20.34
N ALA A 31 -12.09 -12.74 21.22
CA ALA A 31 -13.32 -12.72 22.02
C ALA A 31 -13.35 -11.50 22.96
N THR A 32 -12.24 -11.19 23.65
CA THR A 32 -12.17 -10.02 24.54
C THR A 32 -12.35 -8.71 23.78
N LEU A 33 -11.66 -8.53 22.65
CA LEU A 33 -11.80 -7.32 21.82
C LEU A 33 -13.23 -7.18 21.25
N LYS A 34 -13.85 -8.30 20.84
CA LYS A 34 -15.24 -8.29 20.38
C LYS A 34 -16.20 -7.92 21.50
N GLN A 35 -16.00 -8.43 22.71
CA GLN A 35 -16.82 -8.08 23.87
C GLN A 35 -16.71 -6.58 24.19
N GLU A 36 -15.50 -6.02 24.15
CA GLU A 36 -15.27 -4.58 24.35
C GLU A 36 -15.96 -3.73 23.28
N TYR A 37 -15.87 -4.14 22.01
CA TYR A 37 -16.55 -3.48 20.89
C TYR A 37 -18.08 -3.52 21.05
N VAL A 38 -18.63 -4.71 21.31
CA VAL A 38 -20.07 -4.89 21.51
C VAL A 38 -20.55 -4.04 22.69
N ARG A 39 -19.85 -4.07 23.83
CA ARG A 39 -20.18 -3.24 24.99
C ARG A 39 -20.22 -1.76 24.64
N GLN A 40 -19.27 -1.29 23.84
CA GLN A 40 -19.18 0.11 23.45
C GLN A 40 -20.25 0.51 22.44
N ILE A 41 -20.61 -0.35 21.49
CA ILE A 41 -21.62 -0.08 20.44
C ILE A 41 -23.06 -0.23 20.94
N THR A 42 -23.30 -1.07 21.96
CA THR A 42 -24.66 -1.27 22.50
C THR A 42 -25.05 -0.26 23.57
N ASP A 43 -24.11 0.57 24.07
CA ASP A 43 -24.35 1.55 25.13
C ASP A 43 -25.20 2.75 24.60
N PRO A 44 -26.46 2.92 25.04
CA PRO A 44 -27.34 3.98 24.53
C PRO A 44 -26.85 5.39 24.84
N HIS A 45 -26.13 5.57 25.96
CA HIS A 45 -25.70 6.89 26.42
C HIS A 45 -24.49 7.42 25.64
N LYS A 46 -23.74 6.54 24.97
CA LYS A 46 -22.57 6.92 24.17
C LYS A 46 -22.90 7.30 22.73
N HIS A 47 -24.00 6.80 22.17
CA HIS A 47 -24.37 7.05 20.77
C HIS A 47 -25.33 8.23 20.58
N GLY A 48 -25.89 8.77 21.67
CA GLY A 48 -26.85 9.89 21.61
C GLY A 48 -26.30 11.18 21.00
N GLN A 49 -24.99 11.35 20.88
CA GLN A 49 -24.33 12.54 20.31
C GLN A 49 -23.71 12.31 18.92
N GLY A 50 -24.00 11.19 18.24
CA GLY A 50 -23.57 10.97 16.86
C GLY A 50 -22.07 10.74 16.65
N GLY A 51 -21.33 10.37 17.70
CA GLY A 51 -19.90 10.06 17.61
C GLY A 51 -19.62 8.67 17.02
N LEU A 52 -18.62 8.59 16.14
CA LEU A 52 -18.07 7.31 15.67
C LEU A 52 -17.25 6.64 16.79
N LEU A 53 -17.36 5.31 16.93
CA LEU A 53 -16.53 4.57 17.88
C LEU A 53 -15.05 4.65 17.49
N PHE A 54 -14.24 5.16 18.41
CA PHE A 54 -12.80 5.26 18.23
C PHE A 54 -12.10 3.93 18.46
N ASP A 55 -11.41 3.41 17.43
CA ASP A 55 -10.55 2.23 17.54
C ASP A 55 -9.07 2.65 17.68
N PRO A 56 -8.44 2.42 18.85
CA PRO A 56 -7.03 2.73 19.04
C PRO A 56 -6.10 1.91 18.13
N ALA A 57 -6.48 0.71 17.69
CA ALA A 57 -5.66 -0.09 16.78
C ALA A 57 -5.60 0.54 15.38
N VAL A 58 -6.73 1.04 14.89
CA VAL A 58 -6.82 1.77 13.61
C VAL A 58 -6.02 3.06 13.70
N GLN A 59 -6.17 3.83 14.79
CA GLN A 59 -5.38 5.05 14.98
C GLN A 59 -3.87 4.76 14.99
N ARG A 60 -3.42 3.73 15.71
CA ARG A 60 -2.00 3.33 15.73
C ARG A 60 -1.49 2.91 14.36
N PHE A 61 -2.32 2.21 13.57
CA PHE A 61 -1.97 1.86 12.20
C PHE A 61 -1.80 3.11 11.33
N HIS A 62 -2.70 4.08 11.44
CA HIS A 62 -2.58 5.34 10.72
C HIS A 62 -1.37 6.16 11.18
N SER A 63 -1.11 6.24 12.49
CA SER A 63 0.06 6.95 13.02
C SER A 63 1.37 6.30 12.60
N ALA A 64 1.43 4.97 12.54
CA ALA A 64 2.60 4.24 12.05
C ALA A 64 2.85 4.48 10.55
N LYS A 65 1.80 4.76 9.77
CA LYS A 65 1.91 5.12 8.35
C LYS A 65 2.17 6.60 8.12
N ALA A 66 1.94 7.45 9.12
CA ALA A 66 2.16 8.88 8.99
C ALA A 66 3.66 9.18 8.81
N GLY A 67 3.97 10.20 7.99
CA GLY A 67 5.33 10.54 7.59
C GLY A 67 6.30 10.81 8.73
N ALA A 68 5.81 11.29 9.88
CA ALA A 68 6.63 11.56 11.06
C ALA A 68 7.35 10.29 11.58
N GLN A 69 6.65 9.15 11.64
CA GLN A 69 7.24 7.89 12.11
C GLN A 69 8.19 7.26 11.09
N ILE A 70 8.01 7.58 9.80
CA ILE A 70 8.88 7.08 8.72
C ILE A 70 10.29 7.64 8.88
N TYR A 71 10.43 8.93 9.21
CA TYR A 71 11.74 9.55 9.39
C TYR A 71 12.46 9.04 10.63
N GLU A 72 11.75 8.91 11.76
CA GLU A 72 12.33 8.43 13.03
C GLU A 72 12.79 6.97 12.96
N THR A 73 12.06 6.12 12.24
CA THR A 73 12.36 4.68 12.14
C THR A 73 13.24 4.34 10.93
N PHE A 74 13.59 5.33 10.10
CA PHE A 74 14.35 5.09 8.88
C PHE A 74 15.76 4.59 9.18
N LYS A 75 16.12 3.47 8.55
CA LYS A 75 17.49 2.94 8.58
C LYS A 75 18.04 2.95 7.15
N PRO A 76 19.13 3.69 6.87
CA PRO A 76 19.74 3.69 5.56
C PRO A 76 20.32 2.31 5.29
N THR A 77 19.71 1.58 4.35
CA THR A 77 20.18 0.26 3.91
C THR A 77 20.51 0.31 2.43
N PRO A 78 21.59 -0.35 1.97
CA PRO A 78 21.99 -0.31 0.57
C PRO A 78 20.90 -0.89 -0.34
N ARG A 79 20.21 -1.94 0.11
CA ARG A 79 19.07 -2.54 -0.61
C ARG A 79 17.87 -1.60 -0.73
N GLY A 80 17.63 -0.76 0.27
CA GLY A 80 16.57 0.26 0.24
C GLY A 80 16.92 1.40 -0.71
N ALA A 81 18.15 1.90 -0.62
CA ALA A 81 18.67 2.95 -1.49
C ALA A 81 18.64 2.55 -2.98
N ALA A 82 19.08 1.33 -3.32
CA ALA A 82 19.05 0.84 -4.69
C ALA A 82 17.61 0.75 -5.25
N ARG A 83 16.64 0.31 -4.43
CA ARG A 83 15.23 0.29 -4.82
C ARG A 83 14.69 1.69 -5.05
N TRP A 84 14.99 2.62 -4.16
CA TRP A 84 14.54 4.01 -4.28
C TRP A 84 15.13 4.68 -5.54
N LEU A 85 16.44 4.54 -5.76
CA LEU A 85 17.10 5.05 -6.96
C LEU A 85 16.53 4.42 -8.23
N GLY A 86 16.26 3.12 -8.23
CA GLY A 86 15.60 2.45 -9.35
C GLY A 86 14.22 3.06 -9.64
N VAL A 87 13.38 3.21 -8.62
CA VAL A 87 12.02 3.76 -8.78
C VAL A 87 12.02 5.23 -9.19
N CYS A 88 12.99 6.04 -8.75
CA CYS A 88 13.05 7.46 -9.10
C CYS A 88 13.76 7.72 -10.43
N ILE A 89 14.92 7.11 -10.67
CA ILE A 89 15.78 7.44 -11.81
C ILE A 89 15.34 6.70 -13.08
N LEU A 90 14.94 5.43 -12.99
CA LEU A 90 14.53 4.67 -14.18
C LEU A 90 13.37 5.31 -14.96
N PRO A 91 12.25 5.75 -14.35
CA PRO A 91 11.18 6.38 -15.13
C PRO A 91 11.62 7.70 -15.74
N MET A 92 12.50 8.46 -15.07
CA MET A 92 13.03 9.72 -15.60
C MET A 92 13.87 9.47 -16.87
N LEU A 93 14.78 8.50 -16.82
CA LEU A 93 15.59 8.13 -17.97
C LEU A 93 14.76 7.48 -19.09
N ALA A 94 13.82 6.60 -18.74
CA ALA A 94 12.96 5.95 -19.72
C ALA A 94 12.09 6.98 -20.46
N PHE A 95 11.48 7.91 -19.74
CA PHE A 95 10.67 8.96 -20.36
C PHE A 95 11.52 9.88 -21.24
N GLY A 96 12.71 10.29 -20.76
CA GLY A 96 13.64 11.10 -21.55
C GLY A 96 14.07 10.39 -22.85
N TYR A 97 14.33 9.08 -22.79
CA TYR A 97 14.68 8.29 -23.97
C TYR A 97 13.52 8.17 -24.96
N LEU A 98 12.30 7.92 -24.49
CA LEU A 98 11.11 7.84 -25.34
C LEU A 98 10.87 9.16 -26.07
N VAL A 99 10.87 10.28 -25.35
CA VAL A 99 10.69 11.61 -25.95
C VAL A 99 11.78 11.93 -26.96
N LYS A 100 13.05 11.59 -26.65
CA LYS A 100 14.16 11.79 -27.58
C LYS A 100 13.97 10.98 -28.86
N ARG A 101 13.63 9.69 -28.74
CA ARG A 101 13.40 8.81 -29.89
C ARG A 101 12.26 9.31 -30.76
N ASP A 102 11.15 9.72 -30.16
CA ASP A 102 10.00 10.24 -30.89
C ASP A 102 10.34 11.54 -31.63
N ARG A 103 11.15 12.42 -31.03
CA ARG A 103 11.67 13.63 -31.72
C ARG A 103 12.58 13.29 -32.90
N GLU A 104 13.53 12.38 -32.73
CA GLU A 104 14.44 11.98 -33.81
C GLU A 104 13.68 11.33 -34.98
N GLU A 105 12.69 10.48 -34.69
CA GLU A 105 11.83 9.89 -35.72
C GLU A 105 10.98 10.94 -36.44
N PHE A 106 10.42 11.90 -35.72
CA PHE A 106 9.65 13.00 -36.30
C PHE A 106 10.53 13.88 -37.22
N GLU A 107 11.72 14.25 -36.77
CA GLU A 107 12.67 15.03 -37.56
C GLU A 107 13.14 14.28 -38.81
N ARG A 108 13.40 12.97 -38.70
CA ARG A 108 13.74 12.11 -39.84
C ARG A 108 12.63 12.14 -40.89
N LYS A 109 11.39 11.89 -40.49
CA LYS A 109 10.21 11.90 -41.39
C LYS A 109 9.99 13.27 -42.05
N CYS A 110 10.28 14.36 -41.34
CA CYS A 110 10.22 15.70 -41.91
C CYS A 110 11.31 15.94 -42.97
N ARG A 111 12.52 15.40 -42.79
CA ARG A 111 13.65 15.54 -43.72
C ARG A 111 13.51 14.64 -44.96
N THR A 112 12.97 13.43 -44.81
CA THR A 112 12.71 12.51 -45.94
C THR A 112 11.48 12.91 -46.76
N GLY A 113 10.66 13.83 -46.25
CA GLY A 113 9.45 14.29 -46.93
C GLY A 113 8.25 13.36 -46.77
N GLU A 114 8.34 12.34 -45.90
CA GLU A 114 7.23 11.43 -45.58
C GLU A 114 6.04 12.18 -44.94
N ILE A 115 6.31 13.27 -44.22
CA ILE A 115 5.28 14.15 -43.65
C ILE A 115 5.19 15.42 -44.49
N LYS A 116 4.01 15.65 -45.06
CA LYS A 116 3.69 16.89 -45.77
C LYS A 116 3.84 18.09 -44.86
N TYR A 117 4.25 19.23 -45.40
CA TYR A 117 4.47 20.45 -44.60
C TYR A 117 3.20 20.86 -43.82
N GLU A 118 2.02 20.69 -44.42
CA GLU A 118 0.72 20.97 -43.81
C GLU A 118 0.38 20.11 -42.57
N ASP A 119 0.99 18.93 -42.42
CA ASP A 119 0.69 18.02 -41.31
C ASP A 119 1.73 18.09 -40.17
N ARG A 120 2.71 18.98 -40.27
CA ARG A 120 3.75 19.16 -39.23
C ARG A 120 3.18 19.86 -38.01
N MET A 121 3.43 19.30 -36.82
CA MET A 121 2.95 19.87 -35.55
C MET A 121 3.65 21.19 -35.16
N PHE A 122 4.93 21.39 -35.51
CA PHE A 122 5.73 22.56 -35.14
C PHE A 122 6.16 23.36 -36.37
N LYS A 123 5.28 24.22 -36.91
CA LYS A 123 5.54 24.97 -38.15
C LYS A 123 6.18 26.34 -37.99
N LEU A 124 5.94 27.02 -36.86
CA LEU A 124 6.15 28.47 -36.70
C LEU A 124 6.94 28.84 -35.43
N MET A 125 7.64 27.87 -34.83
CA MET A 125 8.47 28.08 -33.64
C MET A 125 9.92 27.71 -33.95
#